data_AF-A0A519NKM0-F1
#
_entry.id   AF-A0A519NKM0-F1
#
_cell.length_a   1.000
_cell.length_b   1.000
_cell.length_c   1.000
_cell.angle_alpha   90.00
_cell.angle_beta   90.00
_cell.angle_gamma   90.00
#
_symmetry.space_group_name_H-M   'P 1'
#
loop_
_entity.id
_entity.type
_entity.pdbx_description
1 polymer ?
#
loop_
_entity_poly.entity_id
_entity_poly.type
_entity_poly.pdbx_seq_one_letter_code
_entity_poly.pdbx_strand_id
1 'polypeptide(L)'
;MKKAVLFALALSGMLFTSCKQEKEKPKVIYEEAKTPKGTVKKSDSTQIKVADLPVLMEGTKYLIHPVGDIRIYEDSNKSYGSTRTNSTVSYAISNYNRFEITGYFENLKFQHVDSTAIRPLTDKKIQIQTATFLNTISDRSKKQILVYTIVDADTNRDG
;
A
#
# COMPACT_ATOMS: atom_id res chain seq x y z
N MET A 1 19.46 33.28 72.34
CA MET A 1 18.76 32.39 71.38
C MET A 1 18.19 33.10 70.14
N LYS A 2 18.22 34.43 70.01
CA LYS A 2 17.69 35.15 68.83
C LYS A 2 18.60 35.12 67.60
N LYS A 3 19.93 35.04 67.78
CA LYS A 3 20.91 35.05 66.67
C LYS A 3 21.01 33.71 65.93
N ALA A 4 20.76 32.59 66.63
CA ALA A 4 20.73 31.25 66.01
C ALA A 4 19.49 31.03 65.13
N VAL A 5 18.33 31.60 65.54
CA VAL A 5 17.10 31.56 64.75
C VAL A 5 17.24 32.40 63.47
N LEU A 6 17.92 33.55 63.54
CA LEU A 6 18.22 34.38 62.36
C LEU A 6 19.15 33.66 61.37
N PHE A 7 20.13 32.91 61.86
CA PHE A 7 21.01 32.10 61.01
C PHE A 7 20.29 30.89 60.38
N ALA A 8 19.40 30.23 61.12
CA ALA A 8 18.59 29.13 60.59
C ALA A 8 17.58 29.60 59.53
N LEU A 9 17.02 30.81 59.69
CA LEU A 9 16.12 31.41 58.70
C LEU A 9 16.87 31.82 57.42
N ALA A 10 18.09 32.34 57.57
CA ALA A 10 18.95 32.69 56.43
C ALA A 10 19.43 31.46 55.65
N LEU A 11 19.72 30.35 56.34
CA LEU A 11 20.14 29.09 55.69
C LEU A 11 18.98 28.38 54.99
N SER A 12 17.75 28.50 55.50
CA SER A 12 16.53 27.99 54.85
C SER A 12 16.18 28.75 53.56
N GLY A 13 16.50 30.05 53.49
CA GLY A 13 16.26 30.87 52.29
C GLY A 13 17.12 30.49 51.08
N MET A 14 18.28 29.85 51.28
CA MET A 14 19.18 29.43 50.19
C MET A 14 18.74 28.14 49.48
N LEU A 15 17.81 27.37 50.07
CA LEU A 15 17.37 26.09 49.50
C LEU A 15 16.19 26.22 48.50
N PHE A 16 15.61 27.41 48.33
CA PHE A 16 14.48 27.63 47.41
C PHE A 16 14.85 28.33 46.09
N THR A 17 16.12 28.65 45.86
CA THR A 17 16.58 29.18 44.56
C THR A 17 17.03 28.06 43.62
N SER A 18 16.19 27.04 43.42
CA SER A 18 16.33 26.12 42.29
C SER A 18 15.08 26.18 41.42
N CYS A 19 14.75 27.39 40.96
CA CYS A 19 13.96 27.54 39.75
C CYS A 19 14.84 27.13 38.58
N LYS A 20 14.72 25.87 38.14
CA LYS A 20 15.11 25.50 36.79
C LYS A 20 14.26 26.36 35.85
N GLN A 21 14.86 27.38 35.26
CA GLN A 21 14.32 27.98 34.06
C GLN A 21 14.33 26.88 33.00
N GLU A 22 13.17 26.25 32.78
CA GLU A 22 12.87 25.59 31.53
C GLU A 22 12.96 26.68 30.45
N LYS A 23 14.16 26.82 29.88
CA LYS A 23 14.31 27.49 28.60
C LYS A 23 13.47 26.68 27.63
N GLU A 24 12.38 27.26 27.16
CA GLU A 24 11.64 26.75 26.01
C GLU A 24 12.66 26.47 24.91
N LYS A 25 12.85 25.17 24.62
CA LYS A 25 13.73 24.75 23.53
C LYS A 25 13.17 25.44 22.27
N PRO A 26 14.01 26.10 21.45
CA PRO A 26 13.52 26.83 20.29
C PRO A 26 12.70 25.85 19.45
N LYS A 27 11.39 26.11 19.39
CA LYS A 27 10.49 25.32 18.55
C LYS A 27 10.98 25.53 17.13
N VAL A 28 11.44 24.46 16.48
CA VAL A 28 11.83 24.49 15.07
C VAL A 28 10.57 24.81 14.28
N ILE A 29 10.37 26.09 13.97
CA ILE A 29 9.38 26.51 13.00
C ILE A 29 10.05 26.27 11.66
N TYR A 30 9.72 25.14 11.03
CA TYR A 30 9.91 25.04 9.60
C TYR A 30 9.04 26.13 8.98
N GLU A 31 9.64 27.10 8.28
CA GLU A 31 8.82 27.91 7.38
C GLU A 31 8.08 26.93 6.49
N GLU A 32 6.74 27.03 6.48
CA GLU A 32 5.94 26.32 5.49
C GLU A 32 6.48 26.77 4.14
N ALA A 33 7.28 25.90 3.52
CA ALA A 33 7.82 26.13 2.20
C ALA A 33 6.61 26.47 1.33
N LYS A 34 6.56 27.73 0.88
CA LYS A 34 5.54 28.24 -0.03
C LYS A 34 5.41 27.20 -1.13
N THR A 35 4.32 26.43 -1.09
CA THR A 35 4.08 25.36 -2.04
C THR A 35 4.08 26.01 -3.41
N PRO A 36 5.07 25.71 -4.28
CA PRO A 36 5.06 26.28 -5.60
C PRO A 36 3.78 25.79 -6.26
N LYS A 37 2.97 26.75 -6.74
CA LYS A 37 1.73 26.49 -7.46
C LYS A 37 1.99 25.40 -8.51
N GLY A 38 1.37 24.25 -8.26
CA GLY A 38 1.04 23.20 -9.23
C GLY A 38 2.03 23.02 -10.37
N THR A 39 3.21 22.48 -10.11
CA THR A 39 3.80 21.57 -11.10
C THR A 39 2.92 20.33 -11.10
N VAL A 40 2.06 20.21 -12.11
CA VAL A 40 1.37 18.96 -12.43
C VAL A 40 2.45 17.88 -12.46
N LYS A 41 2.47 17.00 -11.45
CA LYS A 41 3.35 15.81 -11.45
C LYS A 41 3.11 15.14 -12.80
N LYS A 42 4.13 15.12 -13.67
CA LYS A 42 4.10 14.29 -14.88
C LYS A 42 3.71 12.90 -14.41
N SER A 43 2.52 12.45 -14.82
CA SER A 43 2.10 11.08 -14.60
C SER A 43 3.17 10.19 -15.20
N ASP A 44 3.76 9.33 -14.38
CA ASP A 44 4.70 8.33 -14.88
C ASP A 44 3.92 7.40 -15.80
N SER A 45 4.11 7.56 -17.12
CA SER A 45 3.39 6.81 -18.14
C SER A 45 3.95 5.38 -18.32
N THR A 46 4.94 4.99 -17.51
CA THR A 46 5.58 3.67 -17.61
C THR A 46 4.79 2.56 -16.92
N GLN A 47 3.86 2.91 -16.02
CA GLN A 47 3.06 1.94 -15.26
C GLN A 47 1.63 1.87 -15.81
N ILE A 48 1.31 0.75 -16.46
CA ILE A 48 -0.01 0.51 -17.05
C ILE A 48 -0.70 -0.60 -16.25
N LYS A 49 -1.90 -0.30 -15.74
CA LYS A 49 -2.77 -1.30 -15.11
C LYS A 49 -3.41 -2.15 -16.20
N VAL A 50 -3.15 -3.45 -16.16
CA VAL A 50 -3.68 -4.43 -17.12
C VAL A 50 -4.43 -5.51 -16.34
N ALA A 51 -5.51 -6.01 -16.93
CA ALA A 51 -6.22 -7.18 -16.43
C ALA A 51 -5.77 -8.40 -17.25
N ASP A 52 -5.52 -9.51 -16.56
CA ASP A 52 -5.23 -10.79 -17.20
C ASP A 52 -6.51 -11.42 -17.79
N LEU A 53 -6.35 -12.53 -18.49
CA LEU A 53 -7.48 -13.32 -18.97
C LEU A 53 -8.38 -13.75 -17.81
N PRO A 54 -9.71 -13.70 -18.00
CA PRO A 54 -10.65 -14.06 -16.96
C PRO A 54 -10.59 -15.55 -16.65
N VAL A 55 -10.66 -15.86 -15.37
CA VAL A 55 -10.69 -17.20 -14.83
C VAL A 55 -12.08 -17.51 -14.29
N LEU A 56 -12.66 -18.64 -14.69
CA LEU A 56 -13.89 -19.17 -14.12
C LEU A 56 -13.56 -20.23 -13.07
N MET A 57 -13.91 -19.97 -11.81
CA MET A 57 -13.84 -20.99 -10.76
C MET A 57 -15.03 -21.94 -10.91
N GLU A 58 -14.73 -23.23 -11.11
CA GLU A 58 -15.75 -24.27 -11.30
C GLU A 58 -16.74 -24.29 -10.13
N GLY A 59 -18.04 -24.33 -10.43
CA GLY A 59 -19.12 -24.25 -9.43
C GLY A 59 -19.53 -22.82 -9.05
N THR A 60 -18.93 -21.80 -9.66
CA THR A 60 -19.34 -20.40 -9.50
C THR A 60 -19.92 -19.83 -10.80
N LYS A 61 -20.64 -18.70 -10.69
CA LYS A 61 -21.14 -17.92 -11.83
C LYS A 61 -20.34 -16.63 -12.04
N TYR A 62 -19.10 -16.60 -11.55
CA TYR A 62 -18.28 -15.39 -11.55
C TYR A 62 -16.96 -15.63 -12.27
N LEU A 63 -16.66 -14.75 -13.20
CA LEU A 63 -15.36 -14.58 -13.82
C LEU A 63 -14.52 -13.68 -12.91
N ILE A 64 -13.31 -14.13 -12.63
CA ILE A 64 -12.31 -13.41 -11.84
C ILE A 64 -11.25 -12.88 -12.80
N HIS A 65 -11.01 -11.58 -12.75
CA HIS A 65 -10.02 -10.88 -13.57
C HIS A 65 -8.89 -10.38 -12.65
N PRO A 66 -7.73 -11.04 -12.63
CA PRO A 66 -6.56 -10.54 -11.92
C PRO A 66 -6.06 -9.25 -12.54
N VAL A 67 -5.80 -8.22 -11.73
CA VAL A 67 -5.35 -6.91 -12.20
C VAL A 67 -4.02 -6.58 -11.56
N GLY A 68 -3.02 -6.29 -12.39
CA GLY A 68 -1.68 -5.92 -11.96
C GLY A 68 -1.08 -4.85 -12.86
N ASP A 69 0.09 -4.38 -12.46
CA ASP A 69 0.83 -3.39 -13.22
C ASP A 69 1.86 -4.04 -14.11
N ILE A 70 1.92 -3.59 -15.36
CA ILE A 70 3.00 -3.91 -16.28
C ILE A 70 3.89 -2.69 -16.38
N ARG A 71 5.19 -2.89 -16.18
CA ARG A 71 6.21 -1.85 -16.42
C ARG A 71 6.73 -1.98 -17.84
N ILE A 72 6.57 -0.92 -18.62
CA ILE A 72 7.20 -0.80 -19.93
C ILE A 72 8.45 0.06 -19.75
N TYR A 73 9.62 -0.57 -19.87
CA TYR A 73 10.89 0.14 -19.88
C TYR A 73 11.10 0.78 -21.27
N GLU A 74 11.39 2.08 -21.31
CA GLU A 74 11.86 2.70 -22.55
C GLU A 74 13.29 2.23 -22.83
N ASP A 75 13.47 1.48 -23.92
CA ASP A 75 14.81 1.17 -24.41
C ASP A 75 15.40 2.44 -25.05
N SER A 76 16.62 2.81 -24.65
CA SER A 76 17.24 4.10 -24.97
C SER A 76 17.66 4.26 -26.44
N ASN A 77 17.61 3.18 -27.22
CA ASN A 77 17.99 3.14 -28.63
C ASN A 77 16.80 3.45 -29.56
N LYS A 78 16.33 4.70 -29.55
CA LYS A 78 15.25 5.16 -30.45
C LYS A 78 15.81 5.46 -31.84
N SER A 79 15.63 4.55 -32.81
CA SER A 79 15.75 4.90 -34.24
C SER A 79 14.37 5.21 -34.83
N TYR A 80 14.27 6.32 -35.57
CA TYR A 80 13.05 6.76 -36.23
C TYR A 80 12.66 5.75 -37.32
N GLY A 81 11.51 5.10 -37.18
CA GLY A 81 10.96 4.16 -38.16
C GLY A 81 10.99 2.67 -37.79
N SER A 82 11.49 2.30 -36.61
CA SER A 82 11.46 0.89 -36.16
C SER A 82 10.18 0.57 -35.38
N THR A 83 9.46 -0.49 -35.79
CA THR A 83 8.32 -1.06 -35.03
C THR A 83 8.84 -1.64 -33.73
N ARG A 84 8.31 -1.16 -32.60
CA ARG A 84 8.65 -1.64 -31.25
C ARG A 84 8.27 -3.11 -31.08
N THR A 85 9.18 -4.04 -31.37
CA THR A 85 9.07 -5.41 -30.85
C THR A 85 9.58 -5.39 -29.42
N ASN A 86 8.71 -5.00 -28.47
CA ASN A 86 8.98 -5.03 -27.03
C ASN A 86 9.17 -6.49 -26.56
N SER A 87 10.34 -7.08 -26.83
CA SER A 87 10.65 -8.49 -26.56
C SER A 87 10.85 -8.84 -25.08
N THR A 88 10.74 -7.87 -24.17
CA THR A 88 11.06 -8.03 -22.75
C THR A 88 9.90 -7.64 -21.82
N VAL A 89 8.67 -7.51 -22.33
CA VAL A 89 7.50 -7.23 -21.49
C VAL A 89 6.76 -8.53 -21.19
N SER A 90 6.77 -8.97 -19.93
CA SER A 90 5.93 -10.07 -19.48
C SER A 90 4.51 -9.56 -19.23
N TYR A 91 3.55 -10.06 -20.01
CA TYR A 91 2.13 -9.69 -19.88
C TYR A 91 1.34 -10.61 -18.96
N ALA A 92 1.91 -11.75 -18.56
CA ALA A 92 1.27 -12.66 -17.61
C ALA A 92 1.33 -12.03 -16.21
N ILE A 93 0.17 -11.65 -15.69
CA ILE A 93 0.03 -11.04 -14.35
C ILE A 93 -0.14 -12.13 -13.30
N SER A 94 -0.79 -13.23 -13.68
CA SER A 94 -1.16 -14.31 -12.78
C SER A 94 -0.95 -15.69 -13.41
N ASN A 95 -0.83 -16.70 -12.56
CA ASN A 95 -0.90 -18.10 -12.94
C ASN A 95 -2.17 -18.70 -12.35
N TYR A 96 -2.80 -19.59 -13.11
CA TYR A 96 -4.04 -20.24 -12.72
C TYR A 96 -3.85 -21.74 -12.56
N ASN A 97 -4.38 -22.27 -11.46
CA ASN A 97 -4.62 -23.68 -11.20
C ASN A 97 -6.11 -23.84 -10.86
N ARG A 98 -6.69 -25.04 -10.99
CA ARG A 98 -8.14 -25.30 -11.00
C ARG A 98 -8.99 -24.53 -9.96
N PHE A 99 -8.46 -24.27 -8.77
CA PHE A 99 -9.14 -23.50 -7.72
C PHE A 99 -8.27 -22.42 -7.09
N GLU A 100 -7.18 -22.03 -7.75
CA GLU A 100 -6.20 -21.12 -7.18
C GLU A 100 -5.60 -20.21 -8.25
N ILE A 101 -5.53 -18.92 -7.93
CA ILE A 101 -4.82 -17.92 -8.72
C ILE A 101 -3.61 -17.49 -7.90
N THR A 102 -2.42 -17.51 -8.49
CA THR A 102 -1.18 -17.04 -7.88
C THR A 102 -0.55 -15.93 -8.71
N GLY A 103 0.17 -15.02 -8.07
CA GLY A 103 0.84 -13.93 -8.77
C GLY A 103 1.15 -12.76 -7.83
N TYR A 104 1.44 -11.60 -8.41
CA TYR A 104 1.58 -10.35 -7.65
C TYR A 104 0.63 -9.31 -8.25
N PHE A 105 -0.66 -9.50 -8.01
CA PHE A 105 -1.71 -8.63 -8.53
C PHE A 105 -2.17 -7.63 -7.48
N GLU A 106 -2.52 -6.43 -7.91
CA GLU A 106 -3.01 -5.35 -7.04
C GLU A 106 -4.49 -5.51 -6.70
N ASN A 107 -5.24 -6.25 -7.52
CA ASN A 107 -6.68 -6.42 -7.34
C ASN A 107 -7.21 -7.67 -8.03
N LEU A 108 -8.42 -8.06 -7.65
CA LEU A 108 -9.25 -9.01 -8.36
C LEU A 108 -10.55 -8.32 -8.72
N LYS A 109 -10.95 -8.38 -9.98
CA LYS A 109 -12.27 -7.89 -10.40
C LYS A 109 -13.20 -9.06 -10.68
N PHE A 110 -14.44 -8.92 -10.28
CA PHE A 110 -15.47 -9.96 -10.42
C PHE A 110 -16.52 -9.51 -11.42
N GLN A 111 -16.89 -10.43 -12.29
CA GLN A 111 -17.94 -10.24 -13.28
C GLN A 111 -18.87 -11.45 -13.24
N HIS A 112 -20.17 -11.24 -13.09
CA HIS A 112 -21.12 -12.34 -13.24
C HIS A 112 -21.19 -12.76 -14.71
N VAL A 113 -21.26 -14.06 -15.01
CA VAL A 113 -21.25 -14.58 -16.40
C VAL A 113 -22.35 -13.97 -17.28
N ASP A 114 -23.51 -13.66 -16.69
CA ASP A 114 -24.64 -13.05 -17.39
C ASP A 114 -24.64 -11.50 -17.36
N SER A 115 -23.54 -10.86 -16.95
CA SER A 115 -23.47 -9.40 -16.80
C SER A 115 -22.19 -8.82 -17.39
N THR A 116 -22.27 -7.61 -17.92
CA THR A 116 -21.12 -6.80 -18.31
C THR A 116 -20.57 -5.96 -17.14
N ALA A 117 -21.25 -5.96 -15.99
CA ALA A 117 -20.82 -5.22 -14.82
C ALA A 117 -19.62 -5.90 -14.16
N ILE A 118 -18.56 -5.11 -13.94
CA ILE A 118 -17.32 -5.56 -13.31
C ILE A 118 -17.17 -4.82 -11.97
N ARG A 119 -16.86 -5.56 -10.90
CA ARG A 119 -16.72 -5.02 -9.54
C ARG A 119 -15.34 -5.37 -8.96
N PRO A 120 -14.56 -4.39 -8.47
CA PRO A 120 -13.29 -4.68 -7.82
C PRO A 120 -13.51 -5.37 -6.46
N LEU A 121 -12.53 -6.17 -6.02
CA LEU A 121 -12.48 -6.75 -4.68
C LEU A 121 -12.39 -5.64 -3.63
N THR A 122 -11.58 -4.63 -3.92
CA THR A 122 -11.32 -3.51 -3.00
C THR A 122 -10.88 -2.28 -3.79
N ASP A 123 -11.08 -1.10 -3.21
CA ASP A 123 -10.52 0.16 -3.72
C ASP A 123 -9.19 0.51 -3.03
N LYS A 124 -8.75 -0.32 -2.07
CA LYS A 124 -7.48 -0.14 -1.37
C LYS A 124 -6.32 -0.63 -2.20
N LYS A 125 -5.18 0.04 -2.07
CA LYS A 125 -3.91 -0.44 -2.62
C LYS A 125 -3.43 -1.60 -1.75
N ILE A 126 -3.53 -2.81 -2.28
CA ILE A 126 -3.03 -4.04 -1.67
C ILE A 126 -2.22 -4.82 -2.70
N GLN A 127 -1.41 -5.76 -2.25
CA GLN A 127 -0.73 -6.71 -3.12
C GLN A 127 -1.16 -8.11 -2.71
N ILE A 128 -1.86 -8.79 -3.62
CA ILE A 128 -2.39 -10.13 -3.40
C ILE A 128 -1.39 -11.13 -4.01
N GLN A 129 -1.01 -12.13 -3.23
CA GLN A 129 -0.13 -13.22 -3.65
C GLN A 129 -0.92 -14.41 -4.20
N THR A 130 -1.96 -14.81 -3.48
CA THR A 130 -2.78 -15.95 -3.82
C THR A 130 -4.26 -15.65 -3.60
N ALA A 131 -5.11 -16.30 -4.39
CA ALA A 131 -6.54 -16.35 -4.19
C ALA A 131 -7.05 -17.76 -4.47
N THR A 132 -7.50 -18.45 -3.42
CA THR A 132 -7.86 -19.87 -3.42
C THR A 132 -9.35 -20.02 -3.14
N PHE A 133 -10.06 -20.68 -4.05
CA PHE A 133 -11.46 -21.02 -3.89
C PHE A 133 -11.59 -22.32 -3.10
N LEU A 134 -12.32 -22.27 -1.99
CA LEU A 134 -12.49 -23.43 -1.10
C LEU A 134 -13.58 -24.38 -1.62
N ASN A 135 -13.27 -25.08 -2.71
CA ASN A 135 -14.21 -25.96 -3.42
C ASN A 135 -14.86 -27.02 -2.50
N THR A 136 -14.06 -27.70 -1.67
CA THR A 136 -14.56 -28.75 -0.77
C THR A 136 -15.55 -28.23 0.26
N ILE A 137 -15.39 -26.99 0.70
CA ILE A 137 -16.32 -26.32 1.61
C ILE A 137 -17.57 -25.88 0.84
N SER A 138 -17.41 -25.37 -0.38
CA SER A 138 -18.52 -25.03 -1.26
C SER A 138 -19.43 -26.23 -1.54
N ASP A 139 -18.84 -27.39 -1.84
CA ASP A 139 -19.61 -28.59 -2.18
C ASP A 139 -20.49 -29.07 -1.00
N ARG A 140 -19.95 -29.01 0.22
CA ARG A 140 -20.62 -29.46 1.45
C ARG A 140 -21.59 -28.42 2.02
N SER A 141 -21.20 -27.15 2.05
CA SER A 141 -21.95 -26.10 2.74
C SER A 141 -22.79 -25.22 1.81
N LYS A 142 -22.61 -25.36 0.49
CA LYS A 142 -23.18 -24.49 -0.55
C LYS A 142 -22.77 -23.01 -0.43
N LYS A 143 -21.71 -22.72 0.33
CA LYS A 143 -21.12 -21.38 0.46
C LYS A 143 -19.91 -21.24 -0.44
N GLN A 144 -19.92 -20.23 -1.30
CA GLN A 144 -18.79 -19.88 -2.16
C GLN A 144 -17.82 -19.00 -1.37
N ILE A 145 -16.66 -19.54 -1.01
CA ILE A 145 -15.64 -18.85 -0.21
C ILE A 145 -14.34 -18.77 -1.01
N LEU A 146 -13.87 -17.55 -1.22
CA LEU A 146 -12.57 -17.24 -1.79
C LEU A 146 -11.67 -16.67 -0.69
N VAL A 147 -10.52 -17.31 -0.45
CA VAL A 147 -9.53 -16.85 0.53
C VAL A 147 -8.35 -16.28 -0.23
N TYR A 148 -7.91 -15.08 0.16
CA TYR A 148 -6.77 -14.42 -0.45
C TYR A 148 -5.67 -14.14 0.56
N THR A 149 -4.42 -14.27 0.12
CA THR A 149 -3.23 -13.92 0.89
C THR A 149 -2.69 -12.60 0.37
N ILE A 150 -2.49 -11.63 1.25
CA ILE A 150 -1.91 -10.32 0.90
C ILE A 150 -0.52 -10.18 1.48
N VAL A 151 0.29 -9.34 0.84
CA VAL A 151 1.55 -8.86 1.39
C VAL A 151 1.25 -7.76 2.38
N ASP A 152 1.78 -7.89 3.59
CA ASP A 152 1.77 -6.80 4.56
C ASP A 152 2.75 -5.72 4.11
N ALA A 153 2.31 -4.47 4.12
CA ALA A 153 3.17 -3.32 3.81
C ALA A 153 4.08 -2.94 5.00
N ASP A 154 3.93 -3.61 6.15
CA ASP A 154 4.70 -3.36 7.35
C ASP A 154 6.12 -3.96 7.27
N THR A 155 7.08 -3.16 6.79
CA THR A 155 8.47 -3.61 6.66
C THR A 155 9.38 -3.25 7.84
N ASN A 156 9.00 -2.30 8.70
CA ASN A 156 9.70 -1.92 9.94
C ASN A 156 9.07 -0.64 10.49
N ARG A 157 8.30 -0.73 11.59
CA ARG A 157 7.79 0.44 12.32
C ARG A 157 8.89 1.10 13.18
N ASP A 158 9.97 1.57 12.57
CA ASP A 158 10.94 2.44 13.26
C ASP A 158 10.40 3.87 13.33
N GLY A 159 9.54 4.10 14.33
CA GLY A 159 9.15 5.44 14.78
C GLY A 159 10.26 6.17 15.53
#